data_AF-A0A346Y5Q9-F1
#
_entry.id   AF-A0A346Y5Q9-F1
#
_cell.length_a   1.000
_cell.length_b   1.000
_cell.length_c   1.000
_cell.angle_alpha   90.00
_cell.angle_beta   90.00
_cell.angle_gamma   90.00
#
_symmetry.space_group_name_H-M   'P 1'
#
loop_
_entity.id
_entity.type
_entity.pdbx_description
1 polymer ?
#
loop_
_entity_poly.entity_id
_entity_poly.type
_entity_poly.pdbx_seq_one_letter_code
_entity_poly.pdbx_strand_id
1 'polypeptide(L)'
;MARRRKAPWWTGPSLLCDLTIGLLRIPTVLGCVLLAWPLSLAAARLAIRAAQAPAGPTVLLLVATTCTAAGIKYGRHRTGFGHLGTLEHEAAHAIVALATFHPITGASVRRDSGHVTYASVTGRGNWLIGIAPYILPLVPLAAIIGTTAAGLGGSPLAAAAVGAAAGWHILATLAETRGHQPDLQRLGRPTWVPVVLAVNTTQVLLTIGWAAAGTTGAADVITDLHHTSRAILDPVVEHIAARIATS
;
A
#
# COMPACT_ATOMS: atom_id res chain seq x y z
N MET A 1 -41.36 -29.92 -7.17
CA MET A 1 -40.48 -29.20 -8.12
C MET A 1 -39.67 -28.15 -7.36
N ALA A 2 -38.40 -28.42 -7.05
CA ALA A 2 -37.52 -27.41 -6.44
C ALA A 2 -37.11 -26.40 -7.52
N ARG A 3 -37.52 -25.12 -7.37
CA ARG A 3 -37.05 -24.04 -8.24
C ARG A 3 -35.54 -23.93 -8.09
N ARG A 4 -34.77 -24.26 -9.14
CA ARG A 4 -33.34 -23.95 -9.21
C ARG A 4 -33.20 -22.43 -9.06
N ARG A 5 -32.73 -21.98 -7.90
CA ARG A 5 -32.33 -20.57 -7.71
C ARG A 5 -31.18 -20.31 -8.67
N LYS A 6 -31.36 -19.33 -9.56
CA LYS A 6 -30.27 -18.84 -10.41
C LYS A 6 -29.16 -18.34 -9.49
N ALA A 7 -27.91 -18.68 -9.83
CA ALA A 7 -26.76 -18.14 -9.11
C ALA A 7 -26.78 -16.60 -9.20
N PRO A 8 -26.40 -15.88 -8.12
CA PRO A 8 -26.27 -14.43 -8.16
C PRO A 8 -25.28 -13.96 -9.25
N TRP A 9 -25.48 -12.75 -9.79
CA TRP A 9 -24.66 -12.21 -10.89
C TRP A 9 -23.16 -12.09 -10.55
N TRP A 10 -22.82 -11.97 -9.27
CA TRP A 10 -21.46 -11.77 -8.79
C TRP A 10 -20.64 -13.07 -8.68
N THR A 11 -21.26 -14.25 -8.62
CA THR A 11 -20.56 -15.50 -8.28
C THR A 11 -19.50 -15.92 -9.31
N GLY A 12 -19.81 -15.75 -10.60
CA GLY A 12 -18.87 -16.10 -11.67
C GLY A 12 -17.64 -15.19 -11.67
N PRO A 13 -17.83 -13.85 -11.78
CA PRO A 13 -16.72 -12.89 -11.76
C PRO A 13 -15.87 -12.97 -10.48
N SER A 14 -16.48 -13.04 -9.30
CA SER A 14 -15.74 -13.07 -8.03
C SER A 14 -14.88 -14.33 -7.89
N LEU A 15 -15.39 -15.49 -8.33
CA LEU A 15 -14.65 -16.75 -8.29
C LEU A 15 -13.44 -16.72 -9.24
N LEU A 16 -13.63 -16.21 -10.46
CA LEU A 16 -12.53 -16.06 -11.41
C LEU A 16 -11.45 -15.14 -10.84
N CYS A 17 -11.84 -14.00 -10.26
CA CYS A 17 -10.91 -13.10 -9.59
C CYS A 17 -10.19 -13.76 -8.42
N ASP A 18 -10.88 -14.52 -7.58
CA ASP A 18 -10.27 -15.22 -6.45
C ASP A 18 -9.20 -16.21 -6.92
N LEU A 19 -9.47 -16.96 -7.98
CA LEU A 19 -8.49 -17.89 -8.57
C LEU A 19 -7.30 -17.14 -9.17
N THR A 20 -7.54 -16.13 -9.99
CA THR A 20 -6.46 -15.36 -10.63
C THR A 20 -5.58 -14.66 -9.60
N ILE A 21 -6.18 -13.95 -8.64
CA ILE A 21 -5.44 -13.27 -7.57
C ILE A 21 -4.72 -14.30 -6.69
N GLY A 22 -5.35 -15.44 -6.40
CA GLY A 22 -4.72 -16.56 -5.69
C GLY A 22 -3.44 -17.05 -6.36
N LEU A 23 -3.45 -17.24 -7.69
CA LEU A 23 -2.27 -17.64 -8.47
C LEU A 23 -1.17 -16.59 -8.44
N LEU A 24 -1.53 -15.30 -8.43
CA LEU A 24 -0.56 -14.20 -8.39
C LEU A 24 0.11 -14.01 -7.03
N ARG A 25 -0.34 -14.69 -5.97
CA ARG A 25 0.20 -14.54 -4.61
C ARG A 25 1.70 -14.82 -4.55
N ILE A 26 2.14 -15.98 -5.05
CA ILE A 26 3.56 -16.38 -4.97
C ILE A 26 4.44 -15.47 -5.85
N PRO A 27 4.10 -15.22 -7.14
CA PRO A 27 4.83 -14.26 -7.96
C PRO A 27 4.94 -12.87 -7.31
N THR A 28 3.86 -12.38 -6.69
CA THR A 28 3.86 -11.07 -6.01
C THR A 28 4.84 -11.07 -4.83
N VAL A 29 4.82 -12.10 -3.98
CA VAL A 29 5.77 -12.22 -2.85
C VAL A 29 7.22 -12.24 -3.34
N LEU A 30 7.52 -13.05 -4.35
CA LEU A 30 8.86 -13.14 -4.93
C LEU A 30 9.30 -11.79 -5.51
N GLY A 31 8.43 -11.13 -6.27
CA GLY A 31 8.68 -9.79 -6.79
C GLY A 31 8.99 -8.78 -5.68
N CYS A 32 8.19 -8.77 -4.61
CA CYS A 32 8.42 -7.88 -3.46
C CYS A 32 9.76 -8.14 -2.74
N VAL A 33 10.16 -9.42 -2.61
CA VAL A 33 11.47 -9.77 -2.04
C VAL A 33 12.61 -9.28 -2.94
N LEU A 34 12.51 -9.51 -4.24
CA LEU A 34 13.52 -9.07 -5.22
C LEU A 34 13.64 -7.55 -5.30
N LEU A 35 12.54 -6.82 -5.10
CA LEU A 35 12.52 -5.36 -5.10
C LEU A 35 13.12 -4.73 -3.83
N ALA A 36 13.35 -5.48 -2.75
CA ALA A 36 13.82 -4.92 -1.48
C ALA A 36 15.13 -4.12 -1.63
N TRP A 37 16.07 -4.62 -2.44
CA TRP A 37 17.34 -3.94 -2.68
C TRP A 37 17.17 -2.70 -3.57
N PRO A 38 16.55 -2.76 -4.77
CA PRO A 38 16.27 -1.56 -5.56
C PRO A 38 15.54 -0.46 -4.79
N LEU A 39 14.58 -0.84 -3.95
CA LEU A 39 13.82 0.10 -3.12
C LEU A 39 14.70 0.81 -2.10
N SER A 40 15.63 0.10 -1.47
CA SER A 40 16.57 0.68 -0.50
C SER A 40 17.48 1.73 -1.15
N LEU A 41 17.97 1.45 -2.36
CA LEU A 41 18.82 2.40 -3.09
C LEU A 41 18.02 3.60 -3.62
N ALA A 42 16.82 3.38 -4.15
CA ALA A 42 15.94 4.46 -4.58
C ALA A 42 15.57 5.38 -3.40
N ALA A 43 15.36 4.81 -2.21
CA ALA A 43 15.13 5.58 -0.99
C ALA A 43 16.31 6.49 -0.65
N ALA A 44 17.54 5.96 -0.69
CA ALA A 44 18.74 6.75 -0.44
C ALA A 44 18.91 7.90 -1.45
N ARG A 45 18.70 7.64 -2.74
CA ARG A 45 18.77 8.67 -3.80
C ARG A 45 17.68 9.73 -3.64
N LEU A 46 16.45 9.32 -3.33
CA LEU A 46 15.35 10.25 -3.08
C LEU A 46 15.64 11.12 -1.86
N ALA A 47 16.18 10.57 -0.77
CA ALA A 47 16.53 11.36 0.41
C ALA A 47 17.56 12.45 0.07
N ILE A 48 18.57 12.13 -0.75
CA ILE A 48 19.56 13.10 -1.23
C ILE A 48 18.89 14.17 -2.09
N ARG A 49 18.08 13.79 -3.09
CA ARG A 49 17.38 14.75 -3.95
C ARG A 49 16.42 15.63 -3.18
N ALA A 50 15.64 15.05 -2.25
CA ALA A 50 14.73 15.80 -1.40
C ALA A 50 15.50 16.76 -0.50
N ALA A 51 16.65 16.39 0.05
CA ALA A 51 17.47 17.33 0.82
C ALA A 51 17.99 18.52 -0.02
N GLN A 52 18.14 18.34 -1.33
CA GLN A 52 18.62 19.37 -2.26
C GLN A 52 17.49 20.19 -2.90
N ALA A 53 16.24 19.71 -2.85
CA ALA A 53 15.09 20.37 -3.47
C ALA A 53 14.62 21.59 -2.65
N PRO A 54 14.13 22.67 -3.27
CA PRO A 54 13.70 23.88 -2.54
C PRO A 54 12.65 23.63 -1.45
N ALA A 55 11.69 22.74 -1.72
CA ALA A 55 10.64 22.36 -0.75
C ALA A 55 10.98 21.09 0.05
N GLY A 56 12.05 20.38 -0.30
CA GLY A 56 12.27 19.02 0.19
C GLY A 56 12.71 18.92 1.66
N PRO A 57 13.52 19.83 2.23
CA PRO A 57 13.76 19.86 3.66
C PRO A 57 12.47 20.05 4.48
N THR A 58 11.53 20.88 4.00
CA THR A 58 10.22 21.07 4.63
C THR A 58 9.39 19.79 4.60
N VAL A 59 9.36 19.09 3.47
CA VAL A 59 8.68 17.79 3.32
C VAL A 59 9.26 16.76 4.28
N LEU A 60 10.59 16.60 4.29
CA LEU A 60 11.28 15.66 5.16
C LEU A 60 11.03 15.97 6.65
N LEU A 61 11.07 17.25 7.01
CA LEU A 61 10.76 17.70 8.37
C LEU A 61 9.31 17.40 8.75
N LEU A 62 8.34 17.60 7.86
CA LEU A 62 6.93 17.32 8.15
C LEU A 62 6.65 15.83 8.27
N VAL A 63 7.24 15.00 7.40
CA VAL A 63 7.19 13.54 7.55
C VAL A 63 7.83 13.13 8.89
N ALA A 64 9.01 13.65 9.21
CA ALA A 64 9.70 13.30 10.45
C ALA A 64 8.93 13.75 11.70
N THR A 65 8.45 14.99 11.73
CA THR A 65 7.70 15.54 12.87
C THR A 65 6.37 14.85 13.08
N THR A 66 5.62 14.54 12.02
CA THR A 66 4.38 13.75 12.14
C THR A 66 4.66 12.35 12.67
N CYS A 67 5.68 11.67 12.13
CA CYS A 67 6.15 10.38 12.63
C CYS A 67 6.56 10.43 14.11
N THR A 68 7.32 11.45 14.53
CA THR A 68 7.77 11.60 15.92
C THR A 68 6.62 11.94 16.87
N ALA A 69 5.75 12.91 16.52
CA ALA A 69 4.63 13.31 17.36
C ALA A 69 3.65 12.14 17.59
N ALA A 70 3.39 11.36 16.55
CA ALA A 70 2.62 10.15 16.66
C ALA A 70 3.35 9.05 17.44
N GLY A 71 4.65 8.85 17.21
CA GLY A 71 5.47 7.92 17.99
C GLY A 71 5.43 8.22 19.49
N ILE A 72 5.44 9.50 19.88
CA ILE A 72 5.26 9.95 21.27
C ILE A 72 3.84 9.65 21.75
N LYS A 73 2.80 9.95 20.96
CA LYS A 73 1.39 9.70 21.31
C LYS A 73 1.10 8.20 21.51
N TYR A 74 1.53 7.37 20.57
CA TYR A 74 1.27 5.92 20.56
C TYR A 74 2.26 5.12 21.43
N GLY A 75 3.48 5.62 21.63
CA GLY A 75 4.42 5.05 22.60
C GLY A 75 3.94 5.24 24.05
N ARG A 76 3.15 6.28 24.31
CA ARG A 76 2.56 6.58 25.63
C ARG A 76 1.19 5.96 25.86
N HIS A 77 0.44 5.65 24.81
CA HIS A 77 -0.90 5.08 24.90
C HIS A 77 -1.09 3.91 23.92
N ARG A 78 -1.42 2.72 24.43
CA ARG A 78 -1.86 1.55 23.63
C ARG A 78 -3.26 1.74 23.00
N THR A 79 -3.61 2.96 22.60
CA THR A 79 -4.91 3.28 22.02
C THR A 79 -4.88 2.99 20.53
N GLY A 80 -5.97 2.46 19.98
CA GLY A 80 -6.13 2.26 18.54
C GLY A 80 -6.21 3.59 17.78
N PHE A 81 -6.42 3.49 16.48
CA PHE A 81 -6.28 4.61 15.53
C PHE A 81 -7.33 5.71 15.64
N GLY A 82 -8.32 5.52 16.51
CA GLY A 82 -9.53 6.33 16.49
C GLY A 82 -10.37 6.04 15.25
N HIS A 83 -11.53 6.69 15.17
CA HIS A 83 -12.51 6.46 14.11
C HIS A 83 -11.95 6.61 12.69
N LEU A 84 -11.01 7.53 12.46
CA LEU A 84 -10.47 7.78 11.13
C LEU A 84 -9.63 6.61 10.62
N GLY A 85 -8.73 6.05 11.43
CA GLY A 85 -7.92 4.91 10.98
C GLY A 85 -8.75 3.65 10.85
N THR A 86 -9.74 3.40 11.73
CA THR A 86 -10.68 2.29 11.52
C THR A 86 -11.52 2.50 10.25
N LEU A 87 -11.96 3.72 9.96
CA LEU A 87 -12.66 4.02 8.72
C LEU A 87 -11.77 3.74 7.50
N GLU A 88 -10.53 4.22 7.51
CA GLU A 88 -9.55 3.98 6.43
C GLU A 88 -9.32 2.48 6.21
N HIS A 89 -9.16 1.74 7.30
CA HIS A 89 -8.97 0.29 7.29
C HIS A 89 -10.13 -0.43 6.60
N GLU A 90 -11.35 -0.19 7.09
CA GLU A 90 -12.55 -0.82 6.55
C GLU A 90 -12.85 -0.34 5.12
N ALA A 91 -12.58 0.93 4.81
CA ALA A 91 -12.74 1.46 3.46
C ALA A 91 -11.80 0.76 2.47
N ALA A 92 -10.56 0.46 2.85
CA ALA A 92 -9.62 -0.25 1.98
C ALA A 92 -10.12 -1.67 1.68
N HIS A 93 -10.64 -2.40 2.67
CA HIS A 93 -11.31 -3.68 2.44
C HIS A 93 -12.48 -3.54 1.47
N ALA A 94 -13.36 -2.57 1.70
CA ALA A 94 -14.54 -2.38 0.86
C ALA A 94 -14.18 -2.04 -0.59
N ILE A 95 -13.22 -1.14 -0.80
CA ILE A 95 -12.76 -0.73 -2.14
C ILE A 95 -12.20 -1.92 -2.90
N VAL A 96 -11.32 -2.71 -2.27
CA VAL A 96 -10.70 -3.87 -2.94
C VAL A 96 -11.70 -5.02 -3.12
N ALA A 97 -12.63 -5.22 -2.18
CA ALA A 97 -13.72 -6.17 -2.35
C ALA A 97 -14.56 -5.80 -3.58
N LEU A 98 -15.01 -4.55 -3.71
CA LEU A 98 -15.76 -4.08 -4.87
C LEU A 98 -14.95 -4.20 -6.18
N ALA A 99 -13.67 -3.83 -6.16
CA ALA A 99 -12.79 -3.94 -7.33
C ALA A 99 -12.53 -5.39 -7.76
N THR A 100 -12.69 -6.35 -6.85
CA THR A 100 -12.58 -7.78 -7.12
C THR A 100 -13.94 -8.47 -7.24
N PHE A 101 -15.00 -7.69 -7.50
CA PHE A 101 -16.37 -8.12 -7.74
C PHE A 101 -17.03 -8.84 -6.54
N HIS A 102 -16.64 -8.48 -5.32
CA HIS A 102 -17.28 -8.92 -4.08
C HIS A 102 -18.24 -7.83 -3.58
N PRO A 103 -19.56 -8.00 -3.74
CA PRO A 103 -20.52 -7.01 -3.26
C PRO A 103 -20.47 -6.89 -1.74
N ILE A 104 -20.46 -5.66 -1.23
CA ILE A 104 -20.54 -5.37 0.20
C ILE A 104 -21.94 -5.72 0.71
N THR A 105 -22.01 -6.51 1.77
CA THR A 105 -23.26 -6.94 2.41
C THR A 105 -23.47 -6.30 3.78
N GLY A 106 -22.43 -5.66 4.34
CA GLY A 106 -22.50 -4.91 5.58
C GLY A 106 -21.16 -4.24 5.89
N ALA A 107 -21.21 -3.15 6.66
CA ALA A 107 -20.03 -2.48 7.17
C ALA A 107 -20.35 -1.84 8.53
N SER A 108 -19.37 -1.89 9.43
CA SER A 108 -19.45 -1.25 10.74
C SER A 108 -18.09 -0.65 11.07
N VAL A 109 -18.08 0.61 11.50
CA VAL A 109 -16.87 1.33 11.90
C VAL A 109 -17.12 1.93 13.28
N ARG A 110 -16.24 1.59 14.22
CA ARG A 110 -16.18 2.15 15.58
C ARG A 110 -14.75 2.60 15.85
N ARG A 111 -14.55 3.37 16.94
CA ARG A 111 -13.28 4.03 17.26
C ARG A 111 -12.04 3.13 17.19
N ASP A 112 -12.16 1.85 17.51
CA ASP A 112 -11.03 0.90 17.56
C ASP A 112 -11.44 -0.50 17.08
N SER A 113 -12.60 -0.62 16.42
CA SER A 113 -13.08 -1.87 15.86
C SER A 113 -13.96 -1.62 14.65
N GLY A 114 -13.72 -2.37 13.60
CA GLY A 114 -14.50 -2.32 12.38
C GLY A 114 -14.67 -3.72 11.82
N HIS A 115 -15.57 -3.83 10.86
CA HIS A 115 -15.56 -4.95 9.92
C HIS A 115 -16.36 -4.58 8.68
N VAL A 116 -15.91 -5.09 7.54
CA VAL A 116 -16.67 -5.16 6.29
C VAL A 116 -17.02 -6.60 5.99
N THR A 117 -18.30 -6.86 5.75
CA THR A 117 -18.77 -8.13 5.20
C THR A 117 -19.06 -7.97 3.72
N TYR A 118 -18.67 -8.98 2.95
CA TYR A 118 -18.90 -9.06 1.52
C TYR A 118 -19.32 -10.47 1.13
N ALA A 119 -20.04 -10.59 0.02
CA ALA A 119 -20.43 -11.88 -0.51
C ALA A 119 -19.25 -12.54 -1.23
N SER A 120 -18.94 -13.80 -0.92
CA SER A 120 -17.88 -14.58 -1.55
C SER A 120 -18.32 -16.03 -1.76
N VAL A 121 -17.93 -16.61 -2.90
CA VAL A 121 -18.18 -18.02 -3.22
C VAL A 121 -17.37 -18.94 -2.28
N THR A 122 -16.16 -18.52 -1.93
CA THR A 122 -15.23 -19.26 -1.07
C THR A 122 -15.45 -18.97 0.42
N GLY A 123 -16.32 -18.01 0.74
CA GLY A 123 -16.59 -17.53 2.10
C GLY A 123 -15.51 -16.65 2.71
N ARG A 124 -14.37 -16.44 2.02
CA ARG A 124 -13.24 -15.63 2.51
C ARG A 124 -12.82 -14.53 1.53
N GLY A 125 -13.16 -14.64 0.24
CA GLY A 125 -12.62 -13.78 -0.81
C GLY A 125 -11.12 -14.02 -1.03
N ASN A 126 -10.49 -13.13 -1.80
CA ASN A 126 -9.06 -13.23 -2.12
C ASN A 126 -8.15 -12.57 -1.07
N TRP A 127 -6.88 -12.96 -1.10
CA TRP A 127 -5.84 -12.48 -0.19
C TRP A 127 -5.56 -10.98 -0.32
N LEU A 128 -5.84 -10.39 -1.49
CA LEU A 128 -5.63 -8.97 -1.75
C LEU A 128 -6.63 -8.11 -0.95
N ILE A 129 -7.89 -8.56 -0.79
CA ILE A 129 -8.86 -7.90 0.10
C ILE A 129 -8.29 -7.84 1.52
N GLY A 130 -7.78 -8.96 2.04
CA GLY A 130 -7.28 -9.05 3.41
C GLY A 130 -6.05 -8.18 3.69
N ILE A 131 -5.16 -7.99 2.71
CA ILE A 131 -3.97 -7.15 2.87
C ILE A 131 -4.22 -5.67 2.50
N ALA A 132 -5.34 -5.33 1.86
CA ALA A 132 -5.63 -4.01 1.33
C ALA A 132 -5.41 -2.85 2.32
N PRO A 133 -5.87 -2.92 3.59
CA PRO A 133 -5.69 -1.81 4.55
C PRO A 133 -4.23 -1.46 4.79
N TYR A 134 -3.36 -2.45 4.73
CA TYR A 134 -1.94 -2.32 5.03
C TYR A 134 -1.14 -1.82 3.84
N ILE A 135 -1.74 -1.73 2.65
CA ILE A 135 -1.03 -1.35 1.42
C ILE A 135 -1.75 -0.28 0.60
N LEU A 136 -2.96 0.15 0.97
CA LEU A 136 -3.71 1.13 0.20
C LEU A 136 -3.63 2.50 0.90
N PRO A 137 -2.87 3.47 0.37
CA PRO A 137 -2.61 4.74 1.02
C PRO A 137 -3.75 5.72 0.75
N LEU A 138 -4.93 5.46 1.32
CA LEU A 138 -6.13 6.25 1.04
C LEU A 138 -5.94 7.72 1.44
N VAL A 139 -5.37 7.99 2.61
CA VAL A 139 -5.11 9.38 3.07
C VAL A 139 -4.08 10.10 2.19
N PRO A 140 -2.88 9.53 1.88
CA PRO A 140 -1.97 10.14 0.90
C PRO A 140 -2.59 10.37 -0.48
N LEU A 141 -3.35 9.41 -1.00
CA LEU A 141 -4.00 9.52 -2.30
C LEU A 141 -5.02 10.66 -2.32
N ALA A 142 -5.86 10.76 -1.29
CA ALA A 142 -6.81 11.86 -1.13
C ALA A 142 -6.10 13.22 -1.05
N ALA A 143 -4.97 13.31 -0.32
CA ALA A 143 -4.19 14.53 -0.23
C ALA A 143 -3.59 14.94 -1.59
N ILE A 144 -3.01 14.00 -2.35
CA ILE A 144 -2.46 14.26 -3.69
C ILE A 144 -3.58 14.70 -4.65
N ILE A 145 -4.71 13.99 -4.69
CA ILE A 145 -5.84 14.33 -5.56
C ILE A 145 -6.40 15.71 -5.19
N GLY A 146 -6.67 15.95 -3.91
CA GLY A 146 -7.26 17.21 -3.45
C GLY A 146 -6.37 18.41 -3.73
N THR A 147 -5.07 18.30 -3.45
CA THR A 147 -4.11 19.38 -3.72
C THR A 147 -3.88 19.62 -5.21
N THR A 148 -3.89 18.56 -6.02
CA THR A 148 -3.81 18.67 -7.49
C THR A 148 -5.07 19.35 -8.05
N ALA A 149 -6.26 18.91 -7.64
CA ALA A 149 -7.53 19.46 -8.08
C ALA A 149 -7.70 20.94 -7.67
N ALA A 150 -7.13 21.34 -6.53
CA ALA A 150 -7.10 22.72 -6.08
C ALA A 150 -6.04 23.60 -6.80
N GLY A 151 -5.26 23.06 -7.74
CA GLY A 151 -4.19 23.79 -8.42
C GLY A 151 -2.98 24.11 -7.52
N LEU A 152 -2.83 23.40 -6.40
CA LEU A 152 -1.77 23.64 -5.42
C LEU A 152 -0.52 22.78 -5.65
N GLY A 153 -0.46 22.01 -6.75
CA GLY A 153 0.67 21.13 -7.06
C GLY A 153 2.01 21.85 -7.00
N GLY A 154 2.96 21.29 -6.23
CA GLY A 154 4.29 21.89 -6.02
C GLY A 154 4.33 23.09 -5.06
N SER A 155 3.20 23.56 -4.55
CA SER A 155 3.19 24.59 -3.49
C SER A 155 3.69 24.03 -2.15
N PRO A 156 4.25 24.87 -1.26
CA PRO A 156 4.62 24.45 0.09
C PRO A 156 3.45 23.86 0.89
N LEU A 157 2.23 24.36 0.67
CA LEU A 157 1.03 23.85 1.33
C LEU A 157 0.67 22.43 0.86
N ALA A 158 0.74 22.17 -0.45
CA ALA A 158 0.52 20.83 -0.98
C ALA A 158 1.62 19.86 -0.51
N ALA A 159 2.87 20.30 -0.56
CA ALA A 159 4.02 19.55 -0.04
C ALA A 159 3.82 19.19 1.45
N ALA A 160 3.31 20.14 2.24
CA ALA A 160 3.03 19.92 3.65
C ALA A 160 1.87 18.93 3.89
N ALA A 161 0.76 19.11 3.18
CA ALA A 161 -0.40 18.22 3.30
C ALA A 161 -0.06 16.78 2.90
N VAL A 162 0.66 16.60 1.78
CA VAL A 162 1.04 15.27 1.28
C VAL A 162 2.14 14.64 2.14
N GLY A 163 3.12 15.43 2.61
CA GLY A 163 4.12 14.95 3.56
C GLY A 163 3.50 14.48 4.88
N ALA A 164 2.55 15.24 5.43
CA ALA A 164 1.81 14.84 6.64
C ALA A 164 0.97 13.57 6.41
N ALA A 165 0.31 13.47 5.25
CA ALA A 165 -0.44 12.27 4.87
C ALA A 165 0.46 11.04 4.73
N ALA A 166 1.67 11.20 4.15
CA ALA A 166 2.66 10.13 4.08
C ALA A 166 3.12 9.67 5.47
N GLY A 167 3.38 10.62 6.37
CA GLY A 167 3.68 10.33 7.77
C GLY A 167 2.56 9.55 8.44
N TRP A 168 1.30 10.00 8.29
CA TRP A 168 0.11 9.27 8.77
C TRP A 168 0.08 7.82 8.26
N HIS A 169 0.26 7.59 6.96
CA HIS A 169 0.23 6.26 6.35
C HIS A 169 1.30 5.32 6.93
N ILE A 170 2.53 5.82 7.10
CA ILE A 170 3.63 5.06 7.73
C ILE A 170 3.23 4.64 9.15
N LEU A 171 2.69 5.58 9.92
CA LEU A 171 2.29 5.35 11.30
C LEU A 171 1.11 4.40 11.43
N ALA A 172 0.09 4.57 10.57
CA ALA A 172 -1.06 3.70 10.45
C ALA A 172 -0.59 2.26 10.21
N THR A 173 0.19 2.07 9.15
CA THR A 173 0.74 0.76 8.79
C THR A 173 1.56 0.14 9.94
N LEU A 174 2.44 0.91 10.59
CA LEU A 174 3.29 0.40 11.68
C LEU A 174 2.47 -0.04 12.89
N ALA A 175 1.46 0.71 13.29
CA ALA A 175 0.65 0.34 14.44
C ALA A 175 -0.35 -0.78 14.11
N GLU A 176 -0.86 -0.88 12.87
CA GLU A 176 -1.76 -1.94 12.44
C GLU A 176 -1.03 -3.28 12.33
N THR A 177 0.21 -3.27 11.81
CA THR A 177 1.04 -4.48 11.67
C THR A 177 1.65 -4.96 12.98
N ARG A 178 1.78 -4.09 13.98
CA ARG A 178 2.14 -4.47 15.37
C ARG A 178 0.98 -5.13 16.10
N GLY A 179 -0.25 -4.77 15.74
CA GLY A 179 -1.46 -5.43 16.23
C GLY A 179 -1.54 -6.85 15.69
N HIS A 180 -2.02 -7.77 16.52
CA HIS A 180 -2.30 -9.15 16.10
C HIS A 180 -3.57 -9.17 15.22
N GLN A 181 -3.52 -8.52 14.05
CA GLN A 181 -4.68 -8.37 13.19
C GLN A 181 -5.08 -9.70 12.53
N PRO A 182 -6.36 -10.10 12.58
CA PRO A 182 -6.83 -11.36 12.03
C PRO A 182 -6.48 -11.55 10.54
N ASP A 183 -6.51 -10.49 9.74
CA ASP A 183 -6.27 -10.60 8.29
C ASP A 183 -4.80 -10.90 7.96
N LEU A 184 -3.85 -10.29 8.69
CA LEU A 184 -2.43 -10.62 8.56
C LEU A 184 -2.11 -12.02 9.08
N GLN A 185 -2.78 -12.47 10.14
CA GLN A 185 -2.63 -13.83 10.65
C GLN A 185 -3.09 -14.87 9.63
N ARG A 186 -4.22 -14.62 8.96
CA ARG A 186 -4.73 -15.50 7.90
C ARG A 186 -3.79 -15.57 6.69
N LEU A 187 -3.13 -14.46 6.35
CA LEU A 187 -2.13 -14.44 5.27
C LEU A 187 -0.86 -15.20 5.65
N GLY A 188 -0.41 -15.06 6.89
CA GLY A 188 0.87 -15.58 7.35
C GLY A 188 2.04 -14.66 6.98
N ARG A 189 3.02 -14.58 7.90
CA ARG A 189 4.17 -13.66 7.83
C ARG A 189 4.99 -13.74 6.54
N PRO A 190 5.28 -14.93 5.96
CA PRO A 190 6.05 -15.01 4.73
C PRO A 190 5.38 -14.32 3.53
N THR A 191 4.07 -14.14 3.54
CA THR A 191 3.36 -13.40 2.50
C THR A 191 3.25 -11.93 2.82
N TRP A 192 2.68 -11.57 3.98
CA TRP A 192 2.34 -10.16 4.20
C TRP A 192 3.58 -9.29 4.44
N VAL A 193 4.63 -9.78 5.12
CA VAL A 193 5.81 -8.97 5.44
C VAL A 193 6.47 -8.40 4.18
N PRO A 194 6.89 -9.22 3.19
CA PRO A 194 7.54 -8.67 2.00
C PRO A 194 6.60 -7.78 1.19
N VAL A 195 5.32 -8.13 1.07
CA VAL A 195 4.35 -7.34 0.31
C VAL A 195 4.11 -5.97 0.95
N VAL A 196 3.78 -5.95 2.24
CA VAL A 196 3.55 -4.69 2.99
C VAL A 196 4.81 -3.83 2.95
N LEU A 197 6.01 -4.38 3.17
CA LEU A 197 7.23 -3.59 3.15
C LEU A 197 7.52 -3.02 1.76
N ALA A 198 7.49 -3.83 0.71
CA ALA A 198 7.82 -3.38 -0.63
C ALA A 198 6.81 -2.37 -1.18
N VAL A 199 5.51 -2.64 -1.02
CA VAL A 199 4.44 -1.76 -1.51
C VAL A 199 4.44 -0.43 -0.76
N ASN A 200 4.51 -0.45 0.58
CA ASN A 200 4.53 0.80 1.34
C ASN A 200 5.81 1.60 1.12
N THR A 201 6.97 0.94 0.99
CA THR A 201 8.20 1.66 0.66
C THR A 201 8.04 2.36 -0.68
N THR A 202 7.55 1.65 -1.71
CA THR A 202 7.29 2.25 -3.02
C THR A 202 6.35 3.45 -2.91
N GLN A 203 5.23 3.31 -2.20
CA GLN A 203 4.23 4.36 -2.04
C GLN A 203 4.77 5.58 -1.29
N VAL A 204 5.51 5.37 -0.21
CA VAL A 204 6.15 6.44 0.55
C VAL A 204 7.15 7.18 -0.33
N LEU A 205 7.97 6.47 -1.11
CA LEU A 205 8.91 7.10 -2.03
C LEU A 205 8.20 7.92 -3.10
N LEU A 206 7.14 7.38 -3.71
CA LEU A 206 6.34 8.12 -4.70
C LEU A 206 5.69 9.36 -4.08
N THR A 207 5.17 9.24 -2.86
CA THR A 207 4.49 10.33 -2.15
C THR A 207 5.47 11.43 -1.75
N ILE A 208 6.66 11.07 -1.25
CA ILE A 208 7.72 12.03 -0.91
C ILE A 208 8.28 12.68 -2.17
N GLY A 209 8.51 11.91 -3.24
CA GLY A 209 8.93 12.44 -4.54
C GLY A 209 7.91 13.45 -5.08
N TRP A 210 6.61 13.12 -4.98
CA TRP A 210 5.54 14.04 -5.34
C TRP A 210 5.52 15.29 -4.47
N ALA A 211 5.66 15.15 -3.16
CA ALA A 211 5.66 16.30 -2.26
C ALA A 211 6.86 17.23 -2.49
N ALA A 212 8.02 16.68 -2.86
CA ALA A 212 9.24 17.44 -3.08
C ALA A 212 9.27 18.18 -4.42
N ALA A 213 8.74 17.58 -5.50
CA ALA A 213 8.86 18.12 -6.86
C ALA A 213 7.65 17.83 -7.78
N GLY A 214 6.48 17.58 -7.22
CA GLY A 214 5.26 17.26 -7.97
C GLY A 214 5.37 15.97 -8.79
N THR A 215 4.65 15.91 -9.91
CA THR A 215 4.65 14.73 -10.79
C THR A 215 6.03 14.34 -11.29
N THR A 216 6.93 15.32 -11.48
CA THR A 216 8.32 15.07 -11.89
C THR A 216 9.08 14.29 -10.83
N GLY A 217 8.97 14.67 -9.55
CA GLY A 217 9.65 13.95 -8.47
C GLY A 217 9.14 12.51 -8.30
N ALA A 218 7.85 12.27 -8.50
CA ALA A 218 7.31 10.91 -8.52
C ALA A 218 7.81 10.10 -9.73
N ALA A 219 7.90 10.73 -10.91
CA ALA A 219 8.45 10.10 -12.11
C ALA A 219 9.93 9.75 -11.96
N ASP A 220 10.74 10.61 -11.32
CA ASP A 220 12.15 10.35 -11.04
C ASP A 220 12.32 9.11 -10.15
N VAL A 221 11.43 8.92 -9.15
CA VAL A 221 11.42 7.72 -8.31
C VAL A 221 11.12 6.48 -9.14
N ILE A 222 10.15 6.53 -10.04
CA ILE A 222 9.81 5.40 -10.92
C ILE A 222 11.00 5.06 -11.83
N THR A 223 11.61 6.08 -12.44
CA THR A 223 12.77 5.95 -13.33
C THR A 223 13.95 5.32 -12.59
N ASP A 224 14.24 5.79 -11.37
CA ASP A 224 15.29 5.22 -10.52
C ASP A 224 15.03 3.76 -10.15
N LEU A 225 13.80 3.45 -9.75
CA LEU A 225 13.41 2.09 -9.41
C LEU A 225 13.54 1.18 -10.62
N HIS A 226 13.11 1.64 -11.80
CA HIS A 226 13.23 0.87 -13.04
C HIS A 226 14.70 0.60 -13.38
N HIS A 227 15.53 1.65 -13.47
CA HIS A 227 16.95 1.50 -13.78
C HIS A 227 17.68 0.62 -12.76
N THR A 228 17.42 0.81 -11.48
CA THR A 228 18.08 0.05 -10.42
C THR A 228 17.63 -1.42 -10.43
N SER A 229 16.34 -1.67 -10.66
CA SER A 229 15.82 -3.04 -10.76
C SER A 229 16.45 -3.77 -11.94
N ARG A 230 16.53 -3.13 -13.11
CA ARG A 230 17.19 -3.72 -14.28
C ARG A 230 18.67 -4.01 -14.04
N ALA A 231 19.41 -3.05 -13.48
CA ALA A 231 20.83 -3.22 -13.20
C ALA A 231 21.14 -4.39 -12.26
N ILE A 232 20.18 -4.78 -11.40
CA ILE A 232 20.33 -5.87 -10.44
C ILE A 232 19.76 -7.18 -10.96
N LEU A 233 18.58 -7.14 -11.58
CA LEU A 233 17.83 -8.33 -11.96
C LEU A 233 18.23 -8.86 -13.33
N ASP A 234 18.59 -8.00 -14.30
CA ASP A 234 18.94 -8.43 -15.66
C ASP A 234 20.13 -9.43 -15.63
N PRO A 235 21.24 -9.19 -14.90
CA PRO A 235 22.34 -10.17 -14.82
C PRO A 235 21.94 -11.52 -14.22
N VAL A 236 21.00 -11.51 -13.25
CA VAL A 236 20.49 -12.73 -12.62
C VAL A 236 19.64 -13.53 -13.61
N VAL A 237 18.77 -12.84 -14.34
CA VAL A 237 17.91 -13.44 -15.38
C VAL A 237 18.76 -14.02 -16.50
N GLU A 238 19.75 -13.27 -16.98
CA GLU A 238 20.68 -13.73 -18.01
C GLU A 238 21.45 -14.98 -17.56
N HIS A 239 21.93 -15.01 -16.30
CA HIS A 239 22.62 -16.17 -15.75
C HIS A 239 21.72 -17.42 -15.69
N ILE A 240 20.47 -17.26 -15.23
CA ILE A 240 19.50 -18.38 -15.16
C ILE A 240 19.17 -18.88 -16.56
N ALA A 241 18.91 -17.98 -17.50
CA ALA A 241 18.61 -18.33 -18.89
C ALA A 241 19.75 -19.12 -19.53
N ALA A 242 21.01 -18.69 -19.31
CA ALA A 242 22.18 -19.41 -19.80
C ALA A 242 22.29 -20.82 -19.21
N ARG A 243 22.00 -21.00 -17.91
CA ARG A 243 22.02 -22.33 -17.26
C ARG A 243 20.99 -23.28 -17.84
N ILE A 244 19.76 -22.79 -18.08
CA ILE A 244 18.67 -23.58 -18.68
C ILE A 244 19.01 -23.98 -20.12
N ALA A 245 19.64 -23.09 -20.90
CA ALA A 245 20.02 -23.40 -22.27
C ALA A 245 21.11 -24.48 -22.39
N THR A 246 21.88 -24.71 -21.32
CA THR A 246 22.98 -25.69 -21.28
C THR A 246 22.61 -27.02 -20.61
N SER A 247 21.41 -27.16 -20.05
CA SER A 247 20.88 -28.38 -19.40
C SER A 247 19.94 -29.14 -20.32
#